data_AF-A0A551YVD6-F1
#
_entry.id   AF-A0A551YVD6-F1
#
_cell.length_a   1.000
_cell.length_b   1.000
_cell.length_c   1.000
_cell.angle_alpha   90.00
_cell.angle_beta   90.00
_cell.angle_gamma   90.00
#
_symmetry.space_group_name_H-M   'P 1'
#
loop_
_entity.id
_entity.type
_entity.pdbx_description
1 polymer ?
#
loop_
_entity_poly.entity_id
_entity_poly.type
_entity_poly.pdbx_seq_one_letter_code
_entity_poly.pdbx_strand_id
1 'polypeptide(L)' 'MFISKNMDYQNLSAEQFKRRFGVYKQTYRKMVESVKSVEADSNSPSKRGPKPKLSIEEQVLVTLEY' A
#
# COMPACT_ATOMS: atom_id res chain seq x y z
N MET A 1 9.26 14.02 -0.40
CA MET A 1 9.18 12.60 -0.01
C MET A 1 7.70 12.26 0.14
N PHE A 2 7.08 11.62 -0.85
CA PHE A 2 5.66 11.19 -0.84
C PHE A 2 5.43 10.14 -1.95
N ILE A 3 6.31 9.16 -2.09
CA ILE A 3 6.46 8.32 -3.29
C ILE A 3 7.00 9.16 -4.46
N SER A 4 8.28 8.98 -4.77
CA SER A 4 8.88 9.53 -5.99
C SER A 4 7.99 9.18 -7.18
N LYS A 5 7.71 10.17 -8.04
CA LYS A 5 6.82 10.13 -9.22
C LYS A 5 7.01 8.97 -10.22
N ASN A 6 7.90 8.01 -9.97
CA ASN A 6 8.18 6.81 -10.78
C ASN A 6 8.88 5.76 -9.90
N MET A 7 8.20 5.24 -8.88
CA MET A 7 8.77 4.16 -8.07
C MET A 7 8.16 2.82 -8.44
N ASP A 8 8.80 2.13 -9.36
CA ASP A 8 8.49 0.75 -9.70
C ASP A 8 8.91 -0.20 -8.56
N TYR A 9 8.13 -0.21 -7.47
CA TYR A 9 8.32 -1.17 -6.38
C TYR A 9 8.18 -2.63 -6.88
N GLN A 10 7.49 -2.82 -8.01
CA GLN A 10 7.40 -4.08 -8.74
C GLN A 10 8.77 -4.53 -9.26
N ASN A 11 9.60 -3.60 -9.75
CA ASN A 11 10.94 -3.86 -10.29
C ASN A 11 12.04 -3.99 -9.21
N LEU A 12 11.73 -3.71 -7.94
CA LEU A 12 12.70 -3.93 -6.85
C LEU A 12 12.91 -5.42 -6.59
N SER A 13 14.14 -5.84 -6.30
CA SER A 13 14.38 -7.18 -5.77
C SER A 13 13.72 -7.35 -4.39
N ALA A 14 13.46 -8.59 -3.97
CA ALA A 14 12.86 -8.85 -2.65
C ALA A 14 13.71 -8.26 -1.51
N GLU A 15 15.02 -8.25 -1.66
CA GLU A 15 15.97 -7.72 -0.69
C GLU A 15 15.95 -6.18 -0.65
N GLN A 16 15.93 -5.53 -1.82
CA GLN A 16 15.79 -4.07 -1.91
C GLN A 16 14.44 -3.60 -1.35
N PHE A 17 13.38 -4.35 -1.65
CA PHE A 17 12.04 -4.08 -1.11
C PHE A 17 12.03 -4.17 0.42
N LYS A 18 12.61 -5.23 1.00
CA LYS A 18 12.72 -5.38 2.45
C LYS A 18 13.58 -4.29 3.09
N ARG A 19 14.72 -3.92 2.50
CA ARG A 19 15.58 -2.85 3.01
C ARG A 19 14.87 -1.51 3.07
N ARG A 20 13.98 -1.25 2.10
CA ARG A 20 13.32 0.04 1.96
C ARG A 20 12.02 0.17 2.74
N PHE A 21 11.21 -0.88 2.76
CA PHE A 21 9.88 -0.88 3.37
C PHE A 21 9.81 -1.68 4.68
N GLY A 22 10.94 -2.25 5.12
CA GLY A 22 11.03 -3.06 6.35
C GLY A 22 10.33 -4.43 6.28
N VAL A 23 9.53 -4.70 5.24
CA VAL A 23 8.70 -5.90 5.13
C VAL A 23 9.02 -6.71 3.87
N TYR A 24 8.74 -8.01 3.92
CA TYR A 24 8.85 -8.87 2.74
C TYR A 24 7.69 -8.62 1.77
N LYS A 25 7.93 -8.82 0.46
CA LYS A 25 6.88 -8.73 -0.58
C LYS A 25 5.65 -9.60 -0.29
N GLN A 26 5.85 -10.76 0.33
CA GLN A 26 4.74 -11.64 0.73
C GLN A 26 3.87 -11.00 1.82
N THR A 27 4.48 -10.38 2.83
CA THR A 27 3.77 -9.68 3.90
C THR A 27 3.02 -8.47 3.35
N TYR A 28 3.66 -7.71 2.45
CA TYR A 28 3.02 -6.61 1.74
C TYR A 28 1.75 -7.05 1.01
N ARG A 29 1.79 -8.17 0.27
CA ARG A 29 0.59 -8.71 -0.41
C ARG A 29 -0.55 -9.02 0.55
N LYS A 30 -0.24 -9.64 1.71
CA LYS A 30 -1.24 -9.94 2.75
C LYS A 30 -1.83 -8.67 3.37
N MET A 31 -1.02 -7.63 3.57
CA MET A 31 -1.48 -6.33 4.06
C MET A 31 -2.43 -5.67 3.05
N VAL A 32 -2.06 -5.62 1.77
CA VAL A 32 -2.92 -5.08 0.70
C VAL A 32 -4.23 -5.84 0.61
N GLU A 33 -4.19 -7.17 0.68
CA GLU A 33 -5.39 -8.02 0.68
C GLU A 33 -6.27 -7.73 1.90
N SER A 34 -5.68 -7.64 3.10
CA SER A 34 -6.43 -7.35 4.33
C SER A 34 -7.09 -5.97 4.28
N VAL A 35 -6.40 -4.94 3.76
CA VAL A 35 -6.97 -3.60 3.60
C VAL A 35 -8.09 -3.61 2.56
N LYS A 36 -7.90 -4.32 1.43
CA LYS A 36 -8.95 -4.51 0.41
C LYS A 36 -10.19 -5.20 1.00
N SER A 37 -10.00 -6.25 1.80
CA SER A 37 -11.10 -6.94 2.49
C SER A 37 -11.82 -6.03 3.48
N VAL A 38 -11.09 -5.25 4.29
CA VAL A 38 -11.70 -4.29 5.21
C VAL A 38 -12.50 -3.21 4.48
N GLU A 39 -12.01 -2.71 3.33
CA GLU A 39 -12.78 -1.76 2.51
C GLU A 39 -14.02 -2.41 1.86
N ALA A 40 -13.93 -3.69 1.47
CA ALA A 40 -15.04 -4.43 0.87
C ALA A 40 -16.12 -4.84 1.89
N ASP A 41 -15.71 -5.29 3.08
CA ASP A 41 -16.61 -5.63 4.20
C ASP A 41 -17.23 -4.39 4.85
N SER A 42 -16.62 -3.22 4.63
CA SER A 42 -17.22 -1.91 4.91
C SER A 42 -18.32 -1.60 3.89
N ASN A 43 -19.39 -2.41 3.86
CA ASN A 43 -20.66 -2.20 3.14
C ASN A 43 -21.45 -0.98 3.70
N SER A 44 -20.77 0.12 4.01
CA SER A 44 -21.39 1.37 4.43
C SER A 44 -21.31 2.38 3.28
N PRO A 45 -22.45 2.87 2.75
CA PRO A 45 -22.47 3.93 1.74
C PRO A 45 -22.06 5.32 2.30
N SER A 46 -21.25 5.38 3.36
CA SER A 46 -21.09 6.59 4.17
C SER A 46 -19.65 6.82 4.65
N LYS A 47 -18.72 6.96 3.71
CA LYS A 47 -17.63 7.93 3.87
C LYS A 47 -17.58 8.82 2.63
N ARG A 48 -18.49 9.80 2.59
CA ARG A 48 -18.43 11.00 1.72
C ARG A 48 -17.20 11.85 2.11
N GLY A 49 -16.01 11.28 1.99
CA GLY A 49 -14.74 11.98 2.05
C GLY A 49 -14.18 12.13 0.63
N PRO A 50 -13.22 13.03 0.41
CA PRO A 50 -12.49 13.08 -0.84
C PRO A 50 -11.94 11.68 -1.16
N LYS A 51 -12.15 11.23 -2.39
CA LYS A 51 -11.55 9.97 -2.85
C LYS A 51 -10.05 10.01 -2.57
N PRO A 52 -9.47 8.96 -1.97
CA PRO A 52 -8.03 8.91 -1.78
C PRO A 52 -7.35 9.10 -3.14
N LYS A 53 -6.34 9.97 -3.19
CA LYS A 53 -5.55 10.21 -4.42
C LYS A 53 -4.62 9.03 -4.75
N LEU A 54 -4.41 8.14 -3.78
CA LEU A 54 -3.50 7.00 -3.84
C LEU A 54 -4.28 5.70 -3.82
N SER A 55 -3.84 4.73 -4.61
CA SER A 55 -4.30 3.35 -4.54
C SER A 55 -4.01 2.72 -3.18
N ILE A 56 -4.73 1.67 -2.79
CA ILE A 56 -4.48 0.93 -1.54
C ILE A 56 -3.03 0.46 -1.44
N GLU A 57 -2.46 0.03 -2.56
CA GLU A 57 -1.07 -0.40 -2.67
C GLU A 57 -0.10 0.73 -2.30
N GLU A 58 -0.29 1.91 -2.88
CA GLU A 58 0.50 3.10 -2.56
C GLU A 58 0.30 3.56 -1.11
N GLN A 59 -0.92 3.50 -0.57
CA GLN A 59 -1.19 3.84 0.82
C GLN A 59 -0.44 2.94 1.79
N VAL A 60 -0.41 1.63 1.52
CA VAL A 60 0.36 0.66 2.31
C VAL A 60 1.86 0.97 2.19
N LEU A 61 2.37 1.25 0.99
CA LEU A 61 3.79 1.58 0.81
C LEU A 61 4.20 2.88 1.50
N VAL A 62 3.39 3.94 1.45
CA VAL A 62 3.65 5.21 2.17
C VAL A 62 3.70 4.98 3.67
N THR A 63 2.80 4.16 4.20
CA THR A 63 2.75 3.84 5.63
C THR A 63 4.01 3.08 6.08
N LEU A 64 4.61 2.31 5.16
CA LEU A 64 5.84 1.54 5.41
C LEU A 64 7.13 2.33 5.13
N GLU A 65 7.05 3.50 4.49
CA GLU A 65 8.19 4.39 4.25
C GLU A 65 8.33 5.34 5.46
N TYR A 66 9.12 4.92 6.47
CA TYR A 66 9.40 5.69 7.69
C TYR A 66 10.88 5.65 8.05
#